data_AF-A0A3D8QB64-F1
#
_entry.id   AF-A0A3D8QB64-F1
#
_cell.length_a   1.000
_cell.length_b   1.000
_cell.length_c   1.000
_cell.angle_alpha   90.00
_cell.angle_beta   90.00
_cell.angle_gamma   90.00
#
_symmetry.space_group_name_H-M   'P 1'
#
loop_
_entity.id
_entity.type
_entity.pdbx_description
1 polymer ?
#
loop_
_entity_poly.entity_id
_entity_poly.type
_entity_poly.pdbx_seq_one_letter_code
_entity_poly.pdbx_strand_id
1 'polypeptide(L)'
;MAMTKMQMQVVDPPTPSKPCTTYETMCSHCKFHYVQLRHLAVLPEDLTYTRGTFPVIFTIHVKLDLGLDEKLVHVDHGESAVQTMRAKLLETYFVAVPIYSHYSSRTENGTTHVHQSLLFDFPWRVNGTKAWRAFVARYVSIAVFEKRHTFRPKARVMPAPEEWEVTVPGAQEEGHLCWVRLRWFLEREGVGAFI
;
A
#
# COMPACT_ATOMS: atom_id res chain seq x y z
N MET A 1 12.15 10.60 25.86
CA MET A 1 11.23 9.50 25.52
C MET A 1 12.05 8.32 25.02
N ALA A 2 12.07 7.21 25.73
CA ALA A 2 12.78 6.01 25.31
C ALA A 2 12.08 5.40 24.10
N MET A 3 12.80 5.22 22.99
CA MET A 3 12.31 4.47 21.84
C MET A 3 12.21 3.00 22.25
N THR A 4 10.99 2.51 22.52
CA THR A 4 10.73 1.08 22.66
C THR A 4 11.16 0.42 21.36
N LYS A 5 12.29 -0.31 21.38
CA LYS A 5 12.69 -1.18 20.27
C LYS A 5 11.52 -2.09 19.96
N MET A 6 10.97 -2.02 18.73
CA MET A 6 10.03 -3.01 18.23
C MET A 6 10.76 -4.36 18.19
N GLN A 7 10.65 -5.14 19.27
CA GLN A 7 11.07 -6.53 19.28
C GLN A 7 10.03 -7.31 18.49
N MET A 8 10.33 -7.52 17.21
CA MET A 8 9.59 -8.44 16.36
C MET A 8 10.28 -9.80 16.37
N GLN A 9 9.51 -10.85 16.61
CA GLN A 9 9.97 -12.22 16.34
C GLN A 9 9.99 -12.42 14.83
N VAL A 10 11.20 -12.34 14.26
CA VAL A 10 11.48 -12.79 12.89
C VAL A 10 11.37 -14.30 12.91
N VAL A 11 10.38 -14.84 12.19
CA VAL A 11 10.26 -16.28 11.99
C VAL A 11 10.70 -16.55 10.56
N ASP A 12 11.61 -17.51 10.39
CA ASP A 12 12.05 -17.94 9.07
C ASP A 12 10.83 -18.32 8.22
N PRO A 13 10.71 -17.79 6.99
CA PRO A 13 9.57 -18.12 6.15
C PRO A 13 9.61 -19.62 5.79
N PRO A 14 8.46 -20.31 5.77
CA PRO A 14 8.41 -21.67 5.25
C PRO A 14 8.88 -21.66 3.79
N THR A 15 9.76 -22.59 3.43
CA THR A 15 10.29 -22.71 2.07
C THR A 15 9.14 -23.06 1.12
N PRO A 16 8.72 -22.15 0.22
CA PRO A 16 7.63 -22.45 -0.70
C PRO A 16 8.08 -23.53 -1.68
N SER A 17 7.19 -24.47 -2.01
CA SER A 17 7.50 -25.60 -2.91
C SER A 17 7.98 -25.15 -4.30
N LYS A 18 7.59 -23.95 -4.76
CA LYS A 18 8.29 -23.10 -5.74
C LYS A 18 7.90 -21.63 -5.52
N PRO A 19 8.83 -20.70 -5.28
CA PRO A 19 8.49 -19.31 -5.01
C PRO A 19 8.06 -18.59 -6.30
N CYS A 20 6.78 -18.21 -6.42
CA CYS A 20 6.25 -17.43 -7.54
C CYS A 20 6.79 -15.99 -7.48
N THR A 21 7.98 -15.76 -8.03
CA THR A 21 8.78 -14.57 -7.71
C THR A 21 9.18 -13.70 -8.90
N THR A 22 9.06 -14.22 -10.12
CA THR A 22 9.09 -13.46 -11.38
C THR A 22 8.07 -14.06 -12.34
N TYR A 23 7.75 -13.35 -13.43
CA TYR A 23 6.89 -13.89 -14.48
C TYR A 23 7.28 -15.30 -14.90
N GLU A 24 8.56 -15.60 -15.13
CA GLU A 24 9.03 -16.93 -15.56
C GLU A 24 8.70 -18.02 -14.52
N THR A 25 8.79 -17.66 -13.24
CA THR A 25 8.61 -18.56 -12.08
C THR A 25 7.20 -18.54 -11.49
N MET A 26 6.29 -17.72 -12.03
CA MET A 26 4.87 -17.73 -11.66
C MET A 26 4.23 -19.06 -12.04
N CYS A 27 3.32 -19.56 -11.19
CA CYS A 27 2.44 -20.67 -11.55
C CYS A 27 1.51 -20.27 -12.72
N SER A 28 0.96 -21.26 -13.41
CA SER A 28 0.03 -21.05 -14.53
C SER A 28 -1.15 -20.14 -14.17
N HIS A 29 -1.65 -20.24 -12.94
CA HIS A 29 -2.73 -19.40 -12.42
C HIS A 29 -2.31 -17.92 -12.32
N CYS A 30 -1.18 -17.59 -11.67
CA CYS A 30 -0.66 -16.21 -11.61
C CYS A 30 -0.31 -15.66 -13.01
N LYS A 31 0.21 -16.51 -13.92
CA LYS A 31 0.52 -16.12 -15.32
C LYS A 31 -0.73 -15.75 -16.12
N PHE A 32 -1.82 -16.51 -15.98
CA PHE A 32 -3.08 -16.23 -16.67
C PHE A 32 -3.58 -14.82 -16.33
N HIS A 33 -3.63 -14.48 -15.04
CA HIS A 33 -4.06 -13.16 -14.60
C HIS A 33 -3.10 -12.06 -15.03
N TYR A 34 -1.79 -12.27 -14.90
CA TYR A 34 -0.78 -11.35 -15.43
C TYR A 34 -1.00 -10.99 -16.91
N VAL A 35 -1.30 -11.99 -17.74
CA VAL A 35 -1.56 -11.79 -19.17
C VAL A 35 -2.82 -10.96 -19.39
N GLN A 36 -3.90 -11.21 -18.63
CA GLN A 36 -5.10 -10.37 -18.69
C GLN A 36 -4.81 -8.89 -18.35
N LEU A 37 -3.93 -8.63 -17.38
CA LEU A 37 -3.49 -7.25 -17.06
C LEU A 37 -2.75 -6.59 -18.21
N ARG A 38 -1.87 -7.34 -18.88
CA ARG A 38 -1.11 -6.85 -20.02
C ARG A 38 -2.04 -6.49 -21.18
N HIS A 39 -3.08 -7.28 -21.41
CA HIS A 39 -4.08 -7.00 -22.45
C HIS A 39 -4.87 -5.71 -22.22
N LEU A 40 -5.02 -5.28 -20.97
CA LEU A 40 -5.66 -4.01 -20.63
C LEU A 40 -4.71 -2.81 -20.74
N ALA A 41 -3.44 -3.00 -21.13
CA ALA A 41 -2.38 -1.98 -21.14
C ALA A 41 -2.14 -1.32 -19.76
N VAL A 42 -2.47 -2.06 -18.72
CA VAL A 42 -2.56 -1.59 -17.33
C VAL A 42 -1.32 -1.99 -16.50
N LEU A 43 -0.42 -2.80 -17.07
CA LEU A 43 0.83 -3.16 -16.42
C LEU A 43 1.94 -2.16 -16.70
N PRO A 44 2.81 -1.84 -15.72
CA PRO A 44 4.17 -1.40 -16.05
C PRO A 44 4.85 -2.46 -16.92
N GLU A 45 5.64 -2.05 -17.92
CA GLU A 45 6.34 -2.96 -18.85
C GLU A 45 7.11 -4.08 -18.11
N ASP A 46 7.58 -3.81 -16.89
CA ASP A 46 8.23 -4.75 -16.01
C ASP A 46 7.55 -4.82 -14.64
N LEU A 47 6.90 -5.95 -14.33
CA LEU A 47 6.42 -6.26 -12.98
C LEU A 47 7.60 -6.76 -12.14
N THR A 48 8.58 -5.89 -11.89
CA THR A 48 9.74 -6.21 -11.05
C THR A 48 9.33 -6.12 -9.58
N TYR A 49 8.97 -7.26 -8.98
CA TYR A 49 8.85 -7.36 -7.51
C TYR A 49 10.02 -8.15 -6.95
N THR A 50 10.45 -7.80 -5.74
CA THR A 50 11.63 -8.43 -5.13
C THR A 50 11.28 -9.86 -4.74
N ARG A 51 11.99 -10.85 -5.31
CA ARG A 51 11.80 -12.27 -5.01
C ARG A 51 11.91 -12.53 -3.50
N GLY A 52 11.11 -13.46 -2.96
CA GLY A 52 11.20 -13.88 -1.56
C GLY A 52 10.66 -12.88 -0.54
N THR A 53 9.94 -11.85 -0.98
CA THR A 53 9.29 -10.88 -0.09
C THR A 53 7.82 -11.23 0.18
N PHE A 54 7.31 -10.78 1.33
CA PHE A 54 5.98 -10.99 1.85
C PHE A 54 5.19 -9.66 1.75
N PRO A 55 4.18 -9.60 0.87
CA PRO A 55 3.42 -8.38 0.63
C PRO A 55 2.48 -8.10 1.80
N VAL A 56 2.42 -6.87 2.29
CA VAL A 56 1.44 -6.42 3.28
C VAL A 56 0.84 -5.12 2.77
N ILE A 57 -0.49 -5.09 2.68
CA ILE A 57 -1.22 -3.94 2.13
C ILE A 57 -1.88 -3.19 3.28
N PHE A 58 -1.66 -1.87 3.34
CA PHE A 58 -2.33 -0.95 4.25
C PHE A 58 -3.25 -0.06 3.42
N THR A 59 -4.54 -0.10 3.71
CA THR A 59 -5.55 0.69 2.99
C THR A 59 -6.30 1.59 3.95
N ILE A 60 -6.63 2.80 3.49
CA ILE A 60 -7.50 3.71 4.20
C ILE A 60 -8.46 4.41 3.26
N HIS A 61 -9.68 4.62 3.76
CA HIS A 61 -10.71 5.44 3.17
C HIS A 61 -11.07 6.58 4.11
N VAL A 62 -10.93 7.81 3.65
CA VAL A 62 -11.26 9.01 4.43
C VAL A 62 -12.39 9.75 3.72
N LYS A 63 -13.37 10.24 4.50
CA LYS A 63 -14.46 11.09 4.01
C LYS A 63 -14.43 12.41 4.76
N LEU A 64 -14.40 13.52 4.02
CA LEU A 64 -14.29 14.87 4.58
C LEU A 64 -15.38 15.76 4.01
N ASP A 65 -16.33 16.16 4.85
CA ASP A 65 -17.34 17.14 4.46
C ASP A 65 -16.79 18.55 4.62
N LEU A 66 -16.42 19.18 3.50
CA LEU A 66 -15.74 20.48 3.48
C LEU A 66 -16.53 21.55 2.72
N GLY A 67 -17.66 21.18 2.11
CA GLY A 67 -18.47 22.08 1.28
C GLY A 67 -17.72 22.65 0.07
N LEU A 68 -16.69 21.95 -0.43
CA LEU A 68 -15.86 22.41 -1.54
C LEU A 68 -16.41 21.94 -2.89
N ASP A 69 -16.31 22.79 -3.90
CA ASP A 69 -16.58 22.42 -5.30
C ASP A 69 -15.47 21.48 -5.80
N GLU A 70 -15.87 20.33 -6.38
CA GLU A 70 -14.98 19.31 -6.94
C GLU A 70 -13.89 19.90 -7.85
N LYS A 71 -14.22 20.89 -8.68
CA LYS A 71 -13.26 21.49 -9.61
C LYS A 71 -12.15 22.26 -8.92
N LEU A 72 -12.38 22.67 -7.66
CA LEU A 72 -11.51 23.50 -6.85
C LEU A 72 -10.76 22.71 -5.77
N VAL A 73 -10.89 21.39 -5.69
CA VAL A 73 -10.18 20.58 -4.69
C VAL A 73 -8.84 20.09 -5.22
N HIS A 74 -7.81 20.16 -4.38
CA HIS A 74 -6.53 19.47 -4.56
C HIS A 74 -6.23 18.68 -3.29
N VAL A 75 -5.87 17.41 -3.43
CA VAL A 75 -5.50 16.54 -2.30
C VAL A 75 -4.02 16.21 -2.41
N ASP A 76 -3.27 16.51 -1.35
CA ASP A 76 -1.93 15.99 -1.13
C ASP A 76 -2.05 14.72 -0.29
N HIS A 77 -1.70 13.59 -0.91
CA HIS A 77 -1.77 12.26 -0.30
C HIS A 77 -0.51 11.90 0.51
N GLY A 78 0.41 12.86 0.70
CA GLY A 78 1.60 12.67 1.52
C GLY A 78 2.62 11.74 0.87
N GLU A 79 2.87 11.86 -0.43
CA GLU A 79 3.80 10.97 -1.17
C GLU A 79 5.21 10.95 -0.57
N SER A 80 5.64 12.07 0.02
CA SER A 80 6.93 12.17 0.72
C SER A 80 7.05 11.23 1.93
N ALA A 81 5.92 10.78 2.49
CA ALA A 81 5.89 9.80 3.57
C ALA A 81 6.51 8.47 3.15
N VAL A 82 6.36 8.05 1.88
CA VAL A 82 6.89 6.77 1.39
C VAL A 82 8.41 6.73 1.48
N GLN A 83 9.09 7.80 1.05
CA GLN A 83 10.55 7.87 1.12
C GLN A 83 11.05 7.89 2.56
N THR A 84 10.34 8.62 3.44
CA THR A 84 10.65 8.67 4.87
C THR A 84 10.49 7.29 5.51
N MET A 85 9.40 6.59 5.20
CA MET A 85 9.16 5.22 5.68
C MET A 85 10.25 4.26 5.20
N ARG A 86 10.61 4.29 3.91
CA ARG A 86 11.71 3.46 3.36
C ARG A 86 13.03 3.71 4.09
N ALA A 87 13.40 4.98 4.30
CA ALA A 87 14.62 5.35 5.02
C ALA A 87 14.59 4.83 6.47
N LYS A 88 13.46 4.95 7.16
CA LYS A 88 13.31 4.48 8.55
C LYS A 88 13.33 2.97 8.69
N LEU A 89 12.77 2.24 7.73
CA LEU A 89 12.88 0.77 7.70
C LEU A 89 14.31 0.32 7.45
N LEU A 90 15.02 0.97 6.51
CA LEU A 90 16.42 0.69 6.26
C LEU A 90 17.28 0.97 7.50
N GLU A 91 17.06 2.09 8.19
CA GLU A 91 17.76 2.43 9.43
C GLU A 91 17.51 1.41 10.56
N THR A 92 16.27 0.92 10.67
CA THR A 92 15.85 0.04 11.78
C THR A 92 16.25 -1.41 11.56
N TYR A 93 16.12 -1.91 10.33
CA TYR A 93 16.28 -3.33 10.00
C TYR A 93 17.50 -3.62 9.14
N PHE A 94 18.24 -2.60 8.71
CA PHE A 94 19.41 -2.70 7.82
C PHE A 94 19.10 -3.41 6.49
N VAL A 95 17.83 -3.47 6.10
CA VAL A 95 17.35 -4.06 4.86
C VAL A 95 16.35 -3.13 4.21
N ALA A 96 16.48 -2.96 2.90
CA ALA A 96 15.54 -2.18 2.10
C ALA A 96 14.20 -2.93 1.99
N VAL A 97 13.11 -2.25 2.37
CA VAL A 97 11.74 -2.74 2.17
C VAL A 97 11.12 -1.90 1.06
N PRO A 98 10.81 -2.48 -0.11
CA PRO A 98 10.05 -1.77 -1.14
C PRO A 98 8.67 -1.39 -0.61
N ILE A 99 8.25 -0.16 -0.89
CA ILE A 99 6.93 0.37 -0.53
C ILE A 99 6.34 0.97 -1.79
N TYR A 100 5.17 0.54 -2.23
CA TYR A 100 4.44 1.12 -3.36
C TYR A 100 3.23 1.86 -2.82
N SER A 101 2.87 2.98 -3.45
CA SER A 101 1.72 3.79 -3.07
C SER A 101 0.76 3.94 -4.23
N HIS A 102 -0.52 3.81 -3.92
CA HIS A 102 -1.62 4.16 -4.79
C HIS A 102 -2.58 5.05 -4.00
N TYR A 103 -3.15 6.04 -4.67
CA TYR A 103 -4.15 6.89 -4.08
C TYR A 103 -5.12 7.39 -5.14
N SER A 104 -6.32 7.73 -4.70
CA SER A 104 -7.30 8.41 -5.51
C SER A 104 -8.14 9.33 -4.61
N SER A 105 -8.70 10.37 -5.21
CA SER A 105 -9.64 11.24 -4.52
C SER A 105 -10.76 11.65 -5.45
N ARG A 106 -11.97 11.76 -4.93
CA ARG A 106 -13.14 12.27 -5.63
C ARG A 106 -13.91 13.18 -4.70
N THR A 107 -14.46 14.27 -5.20
CA THR A 107 -15.31 15.16 -4.40
C THR A 107 -16.72 15.15 -4.98
N GLU A 108 -17.71 14.87 -4.15
CA GLU A 108 -19.12 14.81 -4.54
C GLU A 108 -19.97 15.50 -3.50
N ASN A 109 -20.86 16.41 -3.93
CA ASN A 109 -21.78 17.13 -3.04
C ASN A 109 -21.09 17.78 -1.83
N GLY A 110 -19.90 18.38 -2.03
CA GLY A 110 -19.12 19.01 -0.96
C GLY A 110 -18.31 18.06 -0.08
N THR A 111 -18.46 16.75 -0.26
CA THR A 111 -17.69 15.73 0.47
C THR A 111 -16.52 15.23 -0.38
N THR A 112 -15.30 15.35 0.15
CA THR A 112 -14.09 14.78 -0.46
C THR A 112 -13.85 13.38 0.09
N HIS A 113 -13.89 12.39 -0.81
CA HIS A 113 -13.53 11.00 -0.58
C HIS A 113 -12.07 10.81 -0.98
N VAL A 114 -11.26 10.29 -0.06
CA VAL A 114 -9.85 9.96 -0.29
C VAL A 114 -9.67 8.48 -0.05
N HIS A 115 -9.05 7.80 -1.01
CA HIS A 115 -8.55 6.45 -0.89
C HIS A 115 -7.03 6.48 -0.98
N GLN A 116 -6.37 5.77 -0.07
CA GLN A 116 -4.93 5.57 -0.14
C GLN A 116 -4.61 4.13 0.24
N SER A 117 -3.77 3.49 -0.55
CA SER A 117 -3.30 2.14 -0.34
C SER A 117 -1.78 2.07 -0.48
N LEU A 118 -1.13 1.35 0.42
CA LEU A 118 0.32 1.17 0.47
C LEU A 118 0.65 -0.32 0.50
N LEU A 119 1.45 -0.78 -0.45
CA LEU A 119 1.95 -2.15 -0.50
C LEU A 119 3.40 -2.17 0.00
N PHE A 120 3.66 -2.86 1.10
CA PHE A 120 4.99 -3.10 1.65
C PHE A 120 5.44 -4.52 1.29
N ASP A 121 6.62 -4.65 0.69
CA ASP A 121 7.22 -5.94 0.37
C ASP A 121 8.30 -6.30 1.39
N PHE A 122 7.89 -6.90 2.51
CA PHE A 122 8.82 -7.25 3.59
C PHE A 122 9.69 -8.46 3.20
N PRO A 123 11.00 -8.49 3.49
CA PRO A 123 11.81 -9.68 3.25
C PRO A 123 11.58 -10.81 4.27
N TRP A 124 10.65 -10.62 5.21
CA TRP A 124 10.27 -11.57 6.24
C TRP A 124 8.75 -11.55 6.43
N ARG A 125 8.22 -12.61 7.04
CA ARG A 125 6.82 -12.67 7.45
C ARG A 125 6.55 -11.65 8.54
N VAL A 126 5.49 -10.87 8.38
CA VAL A 126 5.03 -9.92 9.40
C VAL A 126 4.05 -10.61 10.34
N ASN A 127 4.42 -10.70 11.62
CA ASN A 127 3.54 -11.17 12.69
C ASN A 127 2.89 -9.97 13.40
N GLY A 128 1.56 -9.94 13.42
CA GLY A 128 0.78 -8.88 14.06
C GLY A 128 0.80 -7.56 13.27
N THR A 129 -0.36 -6.95 13.07
CA THR A 129 -0.51 -5.74 12.23
C THR A 129 -0.54 -4.44 13.01
N LYS A 130 -0.80 -4.49 14.33
CA LYS A 130 -1.00 -3.29 15.18
C LYS A 130 0.20 -2.33 15.16
N ALA A 131 1.41 -2.86 15.34
CA ALA A 131 2.63 -2.03 15.34
C ALA A 131 2.90 -1.41 13.97
N TRP A 132 2.56 -2.12 12.89
CA TRP A 132 2.73 -1.64 11.52
C TRP A 132 1.69 -0.58 11.14
N ARG A 133 0.44 -0.74 11.57
CA ARG A 133 -0.56 0.33 11.47
C ARG A 133 -0.08 1.61 12.15
N ALA A 134 0.45 1.47 13.37
CA ALA A 134 1.02 2.60 14.10
C ALA A 134 2.29 3.17 13.46
N PHE A 135 3.06 2.35 12.73
CA PHE A 135 4.17 2.83 11.93
C PHE A 135 3.67 3.69 10.76
N VAL A 136 2.74 3.19 9.94
CA VAL A 136 2.18 3.92 8.79
C VAL A 136 1.50 5.22 9.22
N ALA A 137 0.64 5.16 10.25
CA ALA A 137 -0.08 6.30 10.81
C ALA A 137 0.83 7.45 11.29
N ARG A 138 2.09 7.16 11.67
CA ARG A 138 3.05 8.19 12.10
C ARG A 138 3.55 9.07 10.96
N TYR A 139 3.52 8.59 9.72
CA TYR A 139 4.14 9.28 8.58
C TYR A 139 3.14 9.81 7.57
N VAL A 140 1.99 9.13 7.40
CA VAL A 140 1.00 9.53 6.41
C VAL A 140 0.17 10.70 6.94
N SER A 141 0.16 11.80 6.20
CA SER A 141 -0.74 12.93 6.42
C SER A 141 -1.41 13.28 5.09
N ILE A 142 -2.73 13.31 5.10
CA ILE A 142 -3.54 13.70 3.94
C ILE A 142 -3.96 15.15 4.15
N ALA A 143 -3.69 16.02 3.19
CA ALA A 143 -4.07 17.42 3.25
C ALA A 143 -4.96 17.77 2.07
N VAL A 144 -6.10 18.41 2.35
CA VAL A 144 -7.04 18.88 1.35
C VAL A 144 -6.93 20.39 1.25
N PHE A 145 -6.71 20.87 0.04
CA PHE A 145 -6.58 22.28 -0.31
C PHE A 145 -7.70 22.68 -1.26
N GLU A 146 -8.06 23.95 -1.17
CA GLU A 146 -8.78 24.61 -2.25
C GLU A 146 -7.72 25.16 -3.22
N LYS A 147 -7.82 24.88 -4.53
CA LYS A 147 -6.81 25.23 -5.55
C LYS A 147 -6.41 26.71 -5.55
N ARG A 148 -7.33 27.60 -5.14
CA ARG A 148 -7.09 29.05 -5.03
C ARG A 148 -6.18 29.42 -3.83
N HIS A 149 -6.04 28.52 -2.86
CA HIS A 149 -5.32 28.72 -1.61
C HIS A 149 -4.51 27.46 -1.25
N THR A 150 -3.36 27.28 -1.91
CA THR A 150 -2.46 26.12 -1.67
C THR A 150 -1.57 26.27 -0.43
N PHE A 151 -1.48 27.46 0.15
CA PHE A 151 -0.60 27.72 1.31
C PHE A 151 -1.17 27.22 2.63
N ARG A 152 -2.49 27.02 2.74
CA ARG A 152 -3.14 26.55 3.97
C ARG A 152 -4.16 25.46 3.64
N PRO A 153 -4.00 24.25 4.18
CA PRO A 153 -4.98 23.19 3.98
C PRO A 153 -6.31 23.58 4.64
N LYS A 154 -7.41 23.26 3.97
CA LYS A 154 -8.76 23.34 4.54
C LYS A 154 -8.97 22.24 5.57
N ALA A 155 -8.43 21.06 5.29
CA ALA A 155 -8.38 19.94 6.21
C ALA A 155 -7.01 19.28 6.16
N ARG A 156 -6.54 18.83 7.31
CA ARG A 156 -5.39 17.93 7.44
C ARG A 156 -5.82 16.76 8.29
N VAL A 157 -5.68 15.58 7.74
CA VAL A 157 -5.99 14.31 8.40
C VAL A 157 -4.69 13.60 8.68
N MET A 158 -4.56 13.12 9.92
CA MET A 158 -3.50 12.22 10.34
C MET A 158 -4.21 10.95 10.79
N PRO A 159 -4.36 9.96 9.91
CA PRO A 159 -5.14 8.78 10.24
C PRO A 159 -4.58 8.04 11.45
N ALA A 160 -5.45 7.68 12.38
CA ALA A 160 -5.12 6.86 13.51
C ALA A 160 -4.79 5.42 13.08
N PRO A 161 -4.00 4.66 13.88
CA PRO A 161 -3.62 3.30 13.52
C PRO A 161 -4.81 2.38 13.21
N GLU A 162 -5.91 2.49 13.94
CA GLU A 162 -7.11 1.68 13.79
C GLU A 162 -7.91 1.96 12.52
N GLU A 163 -7.72 3.12 11.89
CA GLU A 163 -8.38 3.50 10.62
C GLU A 163 -7.74 2.81 9.41
N TRP A 164 -6.55 2.22 9.58
CA TRP A 164 -5.88 1.45 8.54
C TRP A 164 -6.38 0.01 8.53
N GLU A 165 -7.01 -0.37 7.42
CA GLU A 165 -7.24 -1.75 7.05
C GLU A 165 -5.91 -2.38 6.65
N VAL A 166 -5.68 -3.64 7.05
CA VAL A 166 -4.42 -4.33 6.76
C VAL A 166 -4.70 -5.72 6.25
N THR A 167 -4.22 -5.98 5.04
CA THR A 167 -4.28 -7.28 4.40
C THR A 167 -2.90 -7.92 4.46
N VAL A 168 -2.86 -9.11 5.06
CA VAL A 168 -1.67 -9.95 5.21
C VAL A 168 -1.98 -11.29 4.56
N PRO A 169 -1.10 -11.85 3.70
CA PRO A 169 -1.29 -13.15 3.09
C PRO A 169 -1.58 -14.23 4.14
N GLY A 170 -2.71 -14.91 3.98
CA GLY A 170 -3.07 -16.06 4.80
C GLY A 170 -2.28 -17.31 4.43
N ALA A 171 -2.41 -18.39 5.23
CA ALA A 171 -1.72 -19.67 4.96
C ALA A 171 -2.03 -20.25 3.57
N GLN A 172 -3.23 -20.01 3.05
CA GLN A 172 -3.64 -20.43 1.70
C GLN A 172 -3.01 -19.59 0.57
N GLU A 173 -2.51 -18.39 0.88
CA GLU A 173 -1.91 -17.44 -0.06
C GLU A 173 -0.37 -17.47 -0.04
N GLU A 174 0.25 -18.17 0.92
CA GLU A 174 1.72 -18.29 1.04
C GLU A 174 2.38 -18.89 -0.22
N GLY A 175 1.68 -19.78 -0.94
CA GLY A 175 2.14 -20.32 -2.23
C GLY A 175 1.97 -19.35 -3.41
N HIS A 176 1.20 -18.27 -3.22
CA HIS A 176 0.75 -17.34 -4.27
C HIS A 176 0.93 -15.88 -3.87
N LEU A 177 2.04 -15.51 -3.21
CA LEU A 177 2.31 -14.11 -2.86
C LEU A 177 2.34 -13.16 -4.07
N CYS A 178 2.53 -13.68 -5.29
CA CYS A 178 2.31 -12.95 -6.55
C CYS A 178 0.89 -12.40 -6.66
N TRP A 179 -0.10 -13.19 -6.24
CA TRP A 179 -1.52 -12.90 -6.36
C TRP A 179 -1.93 -11.65 -5.58
N VAL A 180 -1.46 -11.53 -4.34
CA VAL A 180 -1.76 -10.38 -3.47
C VAL A 180 -1.24 -9.07 -4.09
N ARG A 181 -0.05 -9.10 -4.69
CA ARG A 181 0.51 -7.94 -5.41
C ARG A 181 -0.27 -7.62 -6.66
N LEU A 182 -0.57 -8.63 -7.47
CA LEU A 182 -1.33 -8.46 -8.71
C LEU A 182 -2.72 -7.89 -8.43
N ARG A 183 -3.42 -8.38 -7.40
CA ARG A 183 -4.70 -7.83 -6.94
C ARG A 183 -4.59 -6.35 -6.55
N TRP A 184 -3.54 -5.97 -5.82
CA TRP A 184 -3.31 -4.57 -5.46
C TRP A 184 -3.08 -3.68 -6.67
N PHE A 185 -2.25 -4.11 -7.63
CA PHE A 185 -2.03 -3.39 -8.89
C PHE A 185 -3.30 -3.30 -9.74
N LEU A 186 -4.12 -4.35 -9.72
CA LEU A 186 -5.41 -4.42 -10.40
C LEU A 186 -6.43 -3.43 -9.85
N GLU A 187 -6.58 -3.40 -8.52
CA GLU A 187 -7.46 -2.48 -7.82
C GLU A 187 -7.07 -1.03 -8.10
N ARG A 188 -5.77 -0.73 -8.12
CA ARG A 188 -5.23 0.58 -8.51
C ARG A 188 -5.75 1.06 -9.87
N GLU A 189 -5.98 0.14 -10.80
CA GLU A 189 -6.26 0.43 -12.20
C GLU A 189 -7.77 0.35 -12.51
N GLY A 190 -8.60 0.16 -11.49
CA GLY A 190 -10.06 0.11 -11.62
C GLY A 190 -10.59 -1.16 -12.28
N VAL A 191 -9.75 -2.20 -12.40
CA VAL A 191 -10.10 -3.45 -13.09
C VAL A 191 -10.81 -4.46 -12.15
N GLY A 192 -10.95 -4.13 -10.86
CA GLY A 192 -11.69 -4.92 -9.88
C GLY A 192 -10.96 -6.19 -9.42
N ALA A 193 -11.39 -6.74 -8.28
CA ALA A 193 -10.92 -8.02 -7.78
C ALA A 193 -11.55 -9.16 -8.60
N PHE A 194 -10.74 -10.02 -9.21
CA PHE A 194 -11.26 -11.23 -9.84
C PHE A 194 -11.80 -12.21 -8.78
N ILE A 195 -13.02 -12.70 -9.04
CA ILE A 195 -13.69 -13.82 -8.36
C ILE A 195 -12.97 -15.13 -8.74
#